data_AF-A0A8T1ENG8-F1
#
_entry.id   AF-A0A8T1ENG8-F1
#
_cell.length_a   1.000
_cell.length_b   1.000
_cell.length_c   1.000
_cell.angle_alpha   90.00
_cell.angle_beta   90.00
_cell.angle_gamma   90.00
#
_symmetry.space_group_name_H-M   'P 1'
#
loop_
_entity.id
_entity.type
_entity.pdbx_description
1 polymer ?
#
loop_
_entity_poly.entity_id
_entity_poly.type
_entity_poly.pdbx_seq_one_letter_code
_entity_poly.pdbx_strand_id
1 'polypeptide(L)'
;MFPDLKDTSTLQDILKLCIASLVHHHNNLKEILPTSHPLLSSNLFRHPKVITQLRSQLVGEAASWMKPTGIPPHVELYKQLKCLQSSIDNLPPVLLGGMSNLIEEKGVAAGNITKDMLESTIEILLKRVGISKPSSTTLPPRRLVTAIQRTTTT
;
A
#
# COMPACT_ATOMS: atom_id res chain seq x y z
N MET A 1 -3.86 -21.77 23.83
CA MET A 1 -4.97 -21.43 22.91
C MET A 1 -5.69 -20.20 23.47
N PHE A 2 -6.33 -19.36 22.66
CA PHE A 2 -7.04 -18.18 23.15
C PHE A 2 -7.95 -18.56 24.36
N PRO A 3 -7.78 -17.98 25.57
CA PRO A 3 -7.17 -16.68 25.89
C PRO A 3 -5.77 -16.74 26.53
N ASP A 4 -5.01 -17.82 26.41
CA ASP A 4 -3.71 -18.01 27.09
C ASP A 4 -2.65 -16.93 26.76
N LEU A 5 -2.90 -16.09 25.75
CA LEU A 5 -2.02 -14.99 25.34
C LEU A 5 -2.44 -13.62 25.93
N LYS A 6 -3.43 -13.59 26.84
CA LYS A 6 -3.93 -12.34 27.46
C LYS A 6 -2.85 -11.59 28.25
N ASP A 7 -1.88 -12.33 28.80
CA ASP A 7 -0.84 -11.80 29.67
C ASP A 7 0.34 -11.20 28.87
N THR A 8 0.35 -11.41 27.55
CA THR A 8 1.32 -10.82 26.64
C THR A 8 0.85 -9.43 26.19
N SER A 9 1.35 -8.38 26.84
CA SER A 9 0.95 -6.98 26.61
C SER A 9 1.03 -6.55 25.14
N THR A 10 2.03 -7.00 24.39
CA THR A 10 2.22 -6.67 22.96
C THR A 10 1.15 -7.26 22.05
N LEU A 11 0.53 -8.37 22.45
CA LEU A 11 -0.51 -9.04 21.67
C LEU A 11 -1.92 -8.60 22.07
N GLN A 12 -2.07 -7.88 23.18
CA GLN A 12 -3.37 -7.55 23.75
C GLN A 12 -4.25 -6.76 22.78
N ASP A 13 -3.68 -5.81 22.04
CA ASP A 13 -4.46 -5.01 21.08
C ASP A 13 -4.84 -5.81 19.83
N ILE A 14 -3.95 -6.68 19.35
CA ILE A 14 -4.26 -7.63 18.28
C ILE A 14 -5.38 -8.57 18.74
N LEU A 15 -5.32 -9.03 19.99
CA LEU A 15 -6.30 -9.91 20.59
C LEU A 15 -7.69 -9.25 20.64
N LYS A 16 -7.76 -7.98 21.04
CA LYS A 16 -8.99 -7.18 21.03
C LYS A 16 -9.57 -7.07 19.61
N LEU A 17 -8.73 -6.82 18.61
CA LEU A 17 -9.15 -6.77 17.20
C LEU A 17 -9.67 -8.12 16.70
N CYS A 18 -9.02 -9.23 17.09
CA CYS A 18 -9.49 -10.57 16.78
C CYS A 18 -10.88 -10.85 17.40
N ILE A 19 -11.09 -10.50 18.68
CA ILE A 19 -12.41 -10.64 19.32
C ILE A 19 -13.43 -9.77 18.58
N ALA A 20 -13.10 -8.51 18.31
CA ALA A 20 -13.98 -7.59 17.62
C ALA A 20 -14.44 -8.15 16.25
N SER A 21 -13.50 -8.72 15.47
CA SER A 21 -13.80 -9.38 14.20
C SER A 21 -14.73 -10.59 14.38
N LEU A 22 -14.45 -11.47 15.35
CA LEU A 22 -15.31 -12.62 15.65
C LEU A 22 -16.72 -12.21 16.07
N VAL A 23 -16.84 -11.16 16.89
CA VAL A 23 -18.12 -10.61 17.36
C VAL A 23 -18.91 -9.99 16.21
N HIS A 24 -18.23 -9.25 15.34
CA HIS A 24 -18.82 -8.65 14.15
C HIS A 24 -19.38 -9.71 13.19
N HIS A 25 -18.61 -10.77 12.93
CA HIS A 25 -18.99 -11.84 12.00
C HIS A 25 -19.76 -13.01 12.63
N HIS A 26 -20.18 -12.91 13.89
CA HIS A 26 -20.78 -14.02 14.64
C HIS A 26 -21.94 -14.73 13.94
N ASN A 27 -22.87 -13.98 13.34
CA ASN A 27 -24.03 -14.56 12.65
C ASN A 27 -23.59 -15.34 11.40
N ASN A 28 -22.72 -14.72 10.59
CA ASN A 28 -22.19 -15.31 9.36
C ASN A 28 -21.38 -16.58 9.64
N LEU A 29 -20.56 -16.57 10.69
CA LEU A 29 -19.79 -17.76 11.11
C LEU A 29 -20.69 -18.90 11.59
N LYS A 30 -21.83 -18.61 12.22
CA LYS A 30 -22.81 -19.65 12.60
C LYS A 30 -23.49 -20.30 11.40
N GLU A 31 -23.68 -19.57 10.30
CA GLU A 31 -24.31 -20.07 9.08
C GLU A 31 -23.34 -20.90 8.24
N ILE A 32 -22.06 -20.52 8.19
CA ILE A 32 -21.06 -21.15 7.32
C ILE A 32 -20.37 -22.35 7.98
N LEU A 33 -20.17 -22.31 9.31
CA LEU A 33 -19.41 -23.36 9.99
C LEU A 33 -20.28 -24.58 10.32
N PRO A 34 -19.73 -25.80 10.21
CA PRO A 34 -20.40 -27.01 10.70
C PRO A 34 -20.72 -26.91 12.20
N THR A 35 -21.80 -27.53 12.64
CA THR A 35 -22.22 -27.53 14.05
C THR A 35 -21.21 -28.19 15.00
N SER A 36 -20.34 -29.07 14.48
CA SER A 36 -19.24 -29.71 15.21
C SER A 36 -17.96 -28.85 15.28
N HIS A 37 -17.96 -27.64 14.72
CA HIS A 37 -16.77 -26.83 14.63
C HIS A 37 -16.32 -26.32 16.03
N PRO A 38 -15.04 -26.50 16.43
CA PRO A 38 -14.55 -26.14 17.78
C PRO A 38 -14.76 -24.68 18.17
N LEU A 39 -14.75 -23.76 17.18
CA LEU A 39 -15.02 -22.34 17.42
C LEU A 39 -16.43 -22.11 17.99
N LEU A 40 -17.43 -22.87 17.53
CA LEU A 40 -18.80 -22.76 18.02
C LEU A 40 -18.95 -23.31 19.44
N SER A 41 -18.05 -24.19 19.87
CA SER A 41 -17.97 -24.69 21.25
C SER A 41 -17.30 -23.70 22.21
N SER A 42 -16.68 -22.63 21.70
CA SER A 42 -16.04 -21.62 22.55
C SER A 42 -17.07 -20.79 23.33
N ASN A 43 -16.61 -20.19 24.44
CA ASN A 43 -17.47 -19.36 25.30
C ASN A 43 -18.15 -18.20 24.56
N LEU A 44 -17.50 -17.66 23.52
CA LEU A 44 -18.00 -16.55 22.72
C LEU A 44 -19.28 -16.92 21.95
N PHE A 45 -19.34 -18.12 21.37
CA PHE A 45 -20.45 -18.56 20.53
C PHE A 45 -21.56 -19.27 21.31
N ARG A 46 -21.21 -19.86 22.46
CA ARG A 46 -22.12 -20.61 23.33
C ARG A 46 -22.99 -19.72 24.21
N HIS A 47 -22.49 -18.56 24.64
CA HIS A 47 -23.20 -17.67 25.57
C HIS A 47 -23.74 -16.41 24.87
N PRO A 48 -25.05 -16.33 24.57
CA PRO A 48 -25.62 -15.18 23.85
C PRO A 48 -25.53 -13.86 24.64
N LYS A 49 -25.43 -13.91 25.98
CA LYS A 49 -25.23 -12.69 26.77
C LYS A 49 -23.87 -12.04 26.49
N VAL A 50 -22.82 -12.85 26.33
CA VAL A 50 -21.45 -12.39 26.07
C VAL A 50 -21.37 -11.70 24.71
N ILE A 51 -21.98 -12.27 23.67
CA ILE A 51 -21.96 -11.66 22.34
C ILE A 51 -22.72 -10.33 22.30
N THR A 52 -23.86 -10.23 22.99
CA THR A 52 -24.64 -8.99 23.05
C THR A 52 -23.87 -7.89 23.78
N GLN A 53 -23.21 -8.22 24.88
CA GLN A 53 -22.36 -7.28 25.62
C GLN A 53 -21.14 -6.84 24.81
N LEU A 54 -20.48 -7.75 24.10
CA LEU A 54 -19.33 -7.39 23.28
C LEU A 54 -19.74 -6.57 22.04
N ARG A 55 -20.94 -6.81 21.49
CA ARG A 55 -21.49 -6.00 20.40
C ARG A 55 -21.74 -4.55 20.83
N SER A 56 -22.23 -4.31 22.05
CA SER A 56 -22.41 -2.94 22.53
C SER A 56 -21.11 -2.19 22.79
N GLN A 57 -19.99 -2.92 22.92
CA GLN A 57 -18.64 -2.35 23.04
C GLN A 57 -17.93 -2.20 21.68
N LEU A 58 -18.52 -2.71 20.60
CA LEU A 58 -17.93 -2.63 19.27
C LEU A 58 -18.12 -1.22 18.71
N VAL A 59 -17.04 -0.44 18.66
CA VAL A 59 -17.01 0.86 17.98
C VAL A 59 -16.95 0.59 16.47
N GLY A 60 -18.10 0.41 15.86
CA GLY A 60 -18.25 0.03 14.44
C GLY A 60 -18.96 1.08 13.58
N GLU A 61 -19.47 2.17 14.18
CA GLU A 61 -20.03 3.24 13.38
C GLU A 61 -18.90 3.98 12.67
N ALA A 62 -18.77 3.64 11.39
CA ALA A 62 -17.98 4.35 10.43
C ALA A 62 -18.19 5.85 10.65
N ALA A 63 -17.13 6.54 11.05
CA ALA A 63 -17.10 7.97 10.82
C ALA A 63 -17.50 8.17 9.34
N SER A 64 -18.47 9.05 9.06
CA SER A 64 -19.10 9.17 7.75
C SER A 64 -18.10 9.34 6.59
N TRP A 65 -16.87 9.75 6.90
CA TRP A 65 -15.76 9.93 5.98
C TRP A 65 -14.94 8.66 5.69
N MET A 66 -15.07 7.57 6.46
CA MET A 66 -14.26 6.35 6.27
C MET A 66 -15.10 5.08 6.37
N LYS A 67 -15.46 4.53 5.21
CA LYS A 67 -16.09 3.22 5.10
C LYS A 67 -15.04 2.13 5.31
N PRO A 68 -15.24 1.16 6.22
CA PRO A 68 -14.39 -0.03 6.27
C PRO A 68 -14.59 -0.84 4.98
N THR A 69 -13.65 -0.75 4.06
CA THR A 69 -13.72 -1.41 2.74
C THR A 69 -13.17 -2.83 2.74
N GLY A 70 -12.52 -3.26 3.84
CA GLY A 70 -11.79 -4.53 3.90
C GLY A 70 -10.54 -4.57 3.02
N ILE A 71 -10.23 -3.49 2.32
CA ILE A 71 -9.02 -3.35 1.50
C ILE A 71 -7.90 -2.87 2.44
N PRO A 72 -6.80 -3.65 2.57
CA PRO A 72 -5.68 -3.23 3.42
C PRO A 72 -5.18 -1.84 3.02
N PRO A 73 -4.84 -0.95 3.99
CA PRO A 73 -4.44 0.43 3.72
C PRO A 73 -3.29 0.56 2.71
N HIS A 74 -2.40 -0.43 2.66
CA HIS A 74 -1.25 -0.44 1.76
C HIS A 74 -1.65 -0.51 0.27
N VAL A 75 -2.81 -1.07 -0.08
CA VAL A 75 -3.27 -1.16 -1.47
C VAL A 75 -3.66 0.22 -2.00
N GLU A 76 -4.35 1.02 -1.18
CA GLU A 76 -4.74 2.38 -1.57
C GLU A 76 -3.52 3.29 -1.66
N LEU A 77 -2.59 3.17 -0.70
CA LEU A 77 -1.30 3.86 -0.77
C LEU A 77 -0.51 3.48 -2.03
N TYR A 78 -0.49 2.19 -2.39
CA TYR A 78 0.17 1.74 -3.61
C TYR A 78 -0.47 2.33 -4.88
N LYS A 79 -1.80 2.44 -4.94
CA LYS A 79 -2.49 3.13 -6.06
C LYS A 79 -2.11 4.60 -6.12
N GLN A 80 -2.07 5.29 -4.98
CA GLN A 80 -1.68 6.69 -4.91
C GLN A 80 -0.24 6.89 -5.38
N LEU A 81 0.69 6.04 -4.95
CA LEU A 81 2.09 6.05 -5.40
C LEU A 81 2.20 5.78 -6.90
N LYS A 82 1.41 4.85 -7.45
CA LYS A 82 1.37 4.59 -8.90
C LYS A 82 0.84 5.77 -9.70
N CYS A 83 -0.19 6.44 -9.20
CA CYS A 83 -0.72 7.66 -9.81
C CYS A 83 0.34 8.77 -9.80
N LEU A 84 1.00 8.99 -8.67
CA LEU A 84 2.06 9.99 -8.51
C LEU A 84 3.22 9.72 -9.46
N GLN A 85 3.70 8.46 -9.56
CA GLN A 85 4.77 8.10 -10.49
C GLN A 85 4.40 8.41 -11.94
N SER A 86 3.15 8.11 -12.34
CA SER A 86 2.66 8.44 -13.68
C SER A 86 2.67 9.95 -13.93
N SER A 87 2.25 10.77 -12.95
CA SER A 87 2.32 12.23 -13.07
C SER A 87 3.75 12.75 -13.20
N ILE A 88 4.72 12.17 -12.47
CA ILE A 88 6.13 12.53 -12.59
C ILE A 88 6.68 12.17 -13.98
N ASP A 89 6.38 10.97 -14.47
CA ASP A 89 6.86 10.51 -15.78
C ASP A 89 6.31 11.36 -16.94
N ASN A 90 5.09 11.91 -16.78
CA ASN A 90 4.44 12.78 -17.76
C ASN A 90 4.81 14.27 -17.64
N LEU A 91 5.51 14.69 -16.57
CA LEU A 91 5.86 16.09 -16.36
C LEU A 91 6.86 16.64 -17.41
N PRO A 92 7.96 15.93 -17.76
CA PRO A 92 8.92 16.41 -18.75
C PRO A 92 8.32 16.75 -20.13
N PRO A 93 7.53 15.87 -20.78
CA PRO A 93 6.99 16.19 -22.10
C PRO A 93 5.98 17.34 -22.08
N VAL A 94 5.20 17.48 -20.99
CA VAL A 94 4.25 18.59 -20.83
C VAL A 94 4.97 19.93 -20.68
N LEU A 95 6.06 19.97 -19.91
CA LEU A 95 6.88 21.18 -19.75
C LEU A 95 7.55 21.56 -21.08
N LEU A 96 8.16 20.59 -21.78
CA LEU A 96 8.81 20.83 -23.06
C LEU A 96 7.81 21.33 -24.12
N GLY A 97 6.65 20.68 -24.24
CA GLY A 97 5.60 21.10 -25.18
C GLY A 97 5.05 22.49 -24.86
N GLY A 98 4.76 22.77 -23.58
CA GLY A 98 4.26 24.08 -23.15
C GLY A 98 5.25 25.22 -23.41
N MET A 99 6.55 24.98 -23.17
CA MET A 99 7.59 25.98 -23.41
C MET A 99 7.92 26.14 -24.90
N SER A 100 7.90 25.07 -25.70
CA SER A 100 7.99 25.17 -27.16
C SER A 100 6.88 26.04 -27.72
N ASN A 101 5.63 25.81 -27.29
CA ASN A 101 4.49 26.62 -27.70
C ASN A 101 4.64 28.09 -27.26
N LEU A 102 5.15 28.34 -26.04
CA LEU A 102 5.39 29.70 -25.54
C LEU A 102 6.45 30.44 -26.36
N ILE A 103 7.50 29.75 -26.79
CA ILE A 103 8.57 30.34 -27.62
C ILE A 103 8.06 30.64 -29.02
N GLU A 104 7.25 29.74 -29.60
CA GLU A 104 6.60 29.95 -30.90
C GLU A 104 5.58 31.10 -30.84
N GLU A 105 4.81 31.20 -29.76
CA GLU A 105 3.80 32.26 -29.55
C GLU A 105 4.44 33.63 -29.24
N LYS A 106 5.59 33.65 -28.55
CA LYS A 106 6.30 34.87 -28.13
C LYS A 106 7.58 35.10 -28.91
N GLY A 107 7.54 34.83 -30.23
CA GLY A 107 8.64 35.00 -31.19
C GLY A 107 9.80 35.83 -30.67
N VAL A 108 10.86 35.17 -30.19
CA VAL A 108 11.96 35.81 -29.46
C VAL A 108 12.71 36.73 -30.41
N ALA A 109 12.34 38.01 -30.34
CA ALA A 109 12.82 39.11 -31.17
C ALA A 109 14.30 39.49 -30.95
N ALA A 110 15.17 38.56 -30.54
CA ALA A 110 16.57 38.84 -30.23
C ALA A 110 17.57 37.73 -30.58
N GLY A 111 17.17 36.66 -31.29
CA GLY A 111 18.12 35.70 -31.91
C GLY A 111 19.02 34.89 -30.96
N ASN A 112 18.83 34.98 -29.63
CA ASN A 112 19.76 34.42 -28.63
C ASN A 112 19.25 33.18 -27.87
N ILE A 113 17.98 32.78 -28.02
CA ILE A 113 17.43 31.60 -27.33
C ILE A 113 16.84 30.64 -28.36
N THR A 114 17.61 29.60 -28.69
CA THR A 114 17.20 28.50 -29.59
C THR A 114 16.52 27.38 -28.80
N LYS A 115 15.52 26.71 -29.40
CA LYS A 115 14.81 25.55 -28.82
C LYS A 115 15.79 24.49 -28.28
N ASP A 116 16.82 24.17 -29.04
CA ASP A 116 17.81 23.13 -28.70
C ASP A 116 18.60 23.46 -27.41
N MET A 117 18.91 24.73 -27.18
CA MET A 117 19.62 25.19 -25.97
C MET A 117 18.76 24.98 -24.73
N LEU A 118 17.45 25.19 -24.85
CA LEU A 118 16.50 25.02 -23.76
C LEU A 118 16.23 23.54 -23.47
N GLU A 119 16.00 22.74 -24.51
CA GLU A 119 15.84 21.28 -24.37
C GLU A 119 17.04 20.67 -23.64
N SER A 120 18.26 21.04 -24.06
CA SER A 120 19.50 20.59 -23.41
C SER A 120 19.59 21.04 -21.94
N THR A 121 19.24 22.30 -21.64
CA THR A 121 19.27 22.81 -20.27
C THR A 121 18.28 22.08 -19.36
N ILE A 122 17.08 21.78 -19.86
CA ILE A 122 16.04 21.06 -19.12
C ILE A 122 16.45 19.59 -18.89
N GLU A 123 17.00 18.92 -19.90
CA GLU A 123 17.54 17.55 -19.73
C GLU A 123 18.62 17.50 -18.64
N ILE A 124 19.53 18.48 -18.64
CA ILE A 124 20.59 18.60 -17.62
C ILE A 124 19.97 18.82 -16.23
N LEU A 125 18.97 19.69 -16.10
CA LEU A 125 18.30 19.94 -14.83
C LEU A 125 17.53 18.72 -14.33
N LEU A 126 16.78 18.04 -15.21
CA LEU A 126 16.04 16.81 -14.86
C LEU A 126 16.98 15.67 -14.46
N LYS A 127 18.15 15.55 -15.11
CA LYS A 127 19.20 14.62 -14.74
C LYS A 127 19.83 14.96 -13.39
N ARG A 128 20.05 16.26 -13.11
CA ARG A 128 20.61 16.74 -11.85
C ARG A 128 19.67 16.54 -10.65
N VAL A 129 18.36 16.65 -10.87
CA VAL A 129 17.34 16.41 -9.84
C VAL A 129 17.00 14.90 -9.72
N GLY A 130 17.59 14.04 -10.56
CA GLY A 130 17.39 12.58 -10.52
C GLY A 130 16.03 12.12 -11.05
N ILE A 131 15.33 12.97 -11.80
CA ILE A 131 14.00 12.72 -12.37
C ILE A 131 14.11 12.08 -13.76
N SER A 132 15.25 12.23 -14.46
CA SER A 132 15.48 11.53 -15.73
C SER A 132 16.12 10.15 -15.51
N LYS A 133 15.52 9.14 -16.13
CA LYS A 133 16.00 7.75 -16.10
C LYS A 133 17.21 7.62 -17.04
N PRO A 134 18.32 6.98 -16.64
CA PRO A 134 19.35 6.60 -17.60
C PRO A 134 18.74 5.60 -18.60
N SER A 135 18.81 5.92 -19.88
CA SER A 135 18.55 4.95 -20.94
C SER A 135 19.42 3.71 -20.70
N SER A 136 18.77 2.55 -20.82
CA SER A 136 19.27 1.21 -20.51
C SER A 136 20.76 0.96 -20.80
N THR A 137 21.50 0.48 -19.80
CA THR A 137 22.70 -0.35 -20.02
C THR A 137 22.57 -1.63 -19.21
N THR A 138 22.25 -2.70 -19.92
CA THR A 138 22.69 -4.09 -19.74
C THR A 138 23.07 -4.51 -18.31
N LEU A 139 22.17 -5.20 -17.62
CA LEU A 139 22.52 -6.02 -16.46
C LEU A 139 23.42 -7.18 -16.94
N PRO A 140 24.59 -7.44 -16.32
CA PRO A 140 25.35 -8.66 -16.60
C PRO A 140 24.54 -9.88 -16.13
N PRO A 141 24.75 -11.06 -16.73
CA PRO A 141 23.99 -12.25 -16.39
C PRO A 141 24.23 -12.59 -14.92
N ARG A 142 23.14 -12.56 -14.14
CA ARG A 142 23.07 -12.98 -12.75
C ARG A 142 23.51 -14.45 -12.69
N ARG A 143 24.74 -14.71 -12.25
CA ARG A 143 25.20 -16.08 -11.94
C ARG A 143 24.24 -16.68 -10.92
N LEU A 144 23.50 -17.70 -11.34
CA LEU A 144 22.83 -18.66 -10.46
C LEU A 144 23.92 -19.33 -9.64
N VAL A 145 24.05 -18.97 -8.36
CA VAL A 145 24.81 -19.78 -7.40
C VAL A 145 23.87 -20.89 -6.94
N THR A 146 24.01 -22.03 -7.62
CA THR A 146 23.37 -23.29 -7.26
C THR A 146 24.10 -23.89 -6.05
N ALA A 147 23.44 -23.80 -4.89
CA ALA A 147 23.24 -24.83 -3.85
C ALA A 147 24.42 -25.58 -3.17
N ILE A 148 24.11 -26.02 -1.92
CA ILE A 148 24.69 -27.15 -1.14
C ILE A 148 25.94 -26.74 -0.30
N GLN A 149 26.10 -26.98 1.01
CA GLN A 149 25.60 -28.02 1.93
C GLN A 149 25.69 -27.58 3.41
N ARG A 150 24.95 -28.31 4.25
CA ARG A 150 25.00 -28.41 5.72
C ARG A 150 26.42 -28.45 6.30
N THR A 151 26.60 -27.93 7.52
CA THR A 151 27.25 -28.65 8.63
C THR A 151 26.83 -28.04 9.97
N THR A 152 26.48 -28.95 10.87
CA THR A 152 26.14 -28.80 12.28
C THR A 152 27.39 -28.64 13.13
N THR A 153 27.36 -27.80 14.16
CA THR A 153 28.18 -27.97 15.40
C THR A 153 27.67 -27.01 16.47
N THR A 154 27.07 -27.52 17.54
CA THR A 154 27.57 -27.45 18.93
C THR A 154 26.69 -28.35 19.78
#